data_AF-A0A147BLB0-F1
#
_entry.id   AF-A0A147BLB0-F1
#
_cell.length_a   1.000
_cell.length_b   1.000
_cell.length_c   1.000
_cell.angle_alpha   90.00
_cell.angle_beta   90.00
_cell.angle_gamma   90.00
#
_symmetry.space_group_name_H-M   'P 1'
#
loop_
_entity.id
_entity.type
_entity.pdbx_description
1 polymer ?
#
loop_
_entity_poly.entity_id
_entity_poly.type
_entity_poly.pdbx_seq_one_letter_code
_entity_poly.pdbx_strand_id
1 'polypeptide(L)'
;KYYADHYTCRPPPLFVFVVTLIELGFFTYYTVTTGAVTPTGPVPIDSFFIYRPDKRVQVWRFVFYMVLHAGWIHLLFNLLVQMLVGLPLEMVHGSLRIGTVYMAGVLAGSLGTSVFDMDVYLVGASGGVYALLAAHLANVLLNYNQMQFGLVRLIGVFVIASADVGFAVYDRYSAEPHGAPVSYVAHLTGALAGLTIGLLVLKNFEQKLHEQLLWWVALGVYAACTLFAVLFNIFNY
;
A
#
# COMPACT_ATOMS: atom_id res chain seq x y z
N LYS A 1 -8.64 -12.32 26.80
CA LYS A 1 -8.02 -13.02 25.65
C LYS A 1 -6.94 -12.12 25.09
N TYR A 2 -5.78 -12.66 24.79
CA TYR A 2 -4.65 -11.90 24.24
C TYR A 2 -4.79 -11.78 22.73
N TYR A 3 -4.15 -10.76 22.13
CA TYR A 3 -4.14 -10.55 20.68
C TYR A 3 -3.62 -11.79 19.92
N ALA A 4 -2.64 -12.49 20.49
CA ALA A 4 -2.07 -13.72 19.93
C ALA A 4 -3.09 -14.86 19.78
N ASP A 5 -4.13 -14.89 20.62
CA ASP A 5 -5.19 -15.92 20.56
C ASP A 5 -6.10 -15.77 19.34
N HIS A 6 -6.01 -14.65 18.63
CA HIS A 6 -6.83 -14.34 17.47
C HIS A 6 -6.21 -14.73 16.13
N TYR A 7 -4.97 -15.22 16.12
CA TYR A 7 -4.35 -15.76 14.90
C TYR A 7 -5.06 -17.05 14.49
N THR A 8 -5.64 -17.04 13.29
CA THR A 8 -6.30 -18.22 12.72
C THR A 8 -5.91 -18.41 11.26
N CYS A 9 -5.69 -19.66 10.88
CA CYS A 9 -5.59 -20.07 9.47
C CYS A 9 -6.96 -20.44 8.88
N ARG A 10 -8.05 -20.17 9.61
CA ARG A 10 -9.43 -20.45 9.22
C ARG A 10 -10.29 -19.19 9.38
N PRO A 11 -10.84 -18.61 8.29
CA PRO A 11 -10.53 -18.96 6.89
C PRO A 11 -9.04 -18.69 6.55
N PRO A 12 -8.47 -19.37 5.55
CA PRO A 12 -7.08 -19.15 5.16
C PRO A 12 -6.85 -17.69 4.71
N PRO A 13 -5.65 -17.13 4.92
CA PRO A 13 -5.33 -15.75 4.54
C PRO A 13 -5.14 -15.62 3.01
N LEU A 14 -6.23 -15.69 2.25
CA LEU A 14 -6.18 -15.76 0.79
C LEU A 14 -5.73 -14.46 0.11
N PHE A 15 -6.07 -13.28 0.64
CA PHE A 15 -5.88 -12.02 -0.06
C PHE A 15 -4.41 -11.74 -0.34
N VAL A 16 -3.56 -11.75 0.69
CA VAL A 16 -2.13 -11.44 0.56
C VAL A 16 -1.43 -12.46 -0.33
N PHE A 17 -1.77 -13.74 -0.22
CA PHE A 17 -1.24 -14.77 -1.12
C PHE A 17 -1.68 -14.55 -2.58
N VAL A 18 -2.96 -14.26 -2.82
CA VAL A 18 -3.49 -14.06 -4.17
C VAL A 18 -2.88 -12.84 -4.84
N VAL A 19 -2.78 -11.70 -4.16
CA VAL A 19 -2.20 -10.48 -4.75
C VAL A 19 -0.71 -10.66 -5.04
N THR A 20 0.03 -11.35 -4.17
CA THR A 20 1.44 -11.75 -4.40
C THR A 20 1.59 -12.59 -5.67
N LEU A 21 0.72 -13.59 -5.88
CA LEU A 21 0.75 -14.43 -7.09
C LEU A 21 0.40 -13.66 -8.35
N ILE A 22 -0.54 -12.71 -8.26
CA ILE A 22 -0.90 -11.82 -9.37
C ILE A 22 0.31 -10.97 -9.76
N GLU A 23 0.95 -10.30 -8.80
CA GLU A 23 2.15 -9.47 -9.01
C GLU A 23 3.30 -10.27 -9.65
N LEU A 24 3.58 -11.47 -9.13
CA LEU A 24 4.56 -12.40 -9.72
C LEU A 24 4.21 -12.79 -11.15
N GLY A 25 2.93 -13.10 -11.42
CA GLY A 25 2.45 -13.48 -12.75
C GLY A 25 2.62 -12.36 -13.77
N PHE A 26 2.21 -11.14 -13.41
CA PHE A 26 2.38 -9.97 -14.28
C PHE A 26 3.86 -9.64 -14.50
N PHE A 27 4.69 -9.66 -13.47
CA PHE A 27 6.12 -9.41 -13.62
C PHE A 27 6.79 -10.47 -14.52
N THR A 28 6.45 -11.74 -14.33
CA THR A 28 6.96 -12.84 -15.19
C THR A 28 6.54 -12.63 -16.63
N TYR A 29 5.26 -12.29 -16.88
CA TYR A 29 4.76 -12.01 -18.21
C TYR A 29 5.55 -10.88 -18.90
N TYR A 30 5.73 -9.73 -18.24
CA TYR A 30 6.48 -8.61 -18.83
C TYR A 30 7.97 -8.93 -19.03
N THR A 31 8.57 -9.68 -18.11
CA THR A 31 9.97 -10.09 -18.20
C THR A 31 10.18 -11.02 -19.41
N VAL A 32 9.27 -11.97 -19.63
CA VAL A 32 9.33 -12.89 -20.77
C VAL A 32 9.08 -12.16 -22.09
N THR A 33 8.14 -11.22 -22.15
CA THR A 33 7.83 -10.48 -23.39
C THR A 33 8.91 -9.48 -23.77
N THR A 34 9.55 -8.83 -22.79
CA THR A 34 10.64 -7.88 -23.04
C THR A 34 12.00 -8.56 -23.21
N GLY A 35 12.14 -9.80 -22.73
CA GLY A 35 13.41 -10.55 -22.78
C GLY A 35 14.49 -10.01 -21.85
N ALA A 36 14.13 -9.18 -20.86
CA ALA A 36 15.07 -8.53 -19.96
C ALA A 36 14.65 -8.69 -18.49
N VAL A 37 15.59 -9.16 -17.66
CA VAL A 37 15.45 -9.18 -16.19
C VAL A 37 16.54 -8.32 -15.62
N THR A 38 16.23 -7.08 -15.23
CA THR A 38 17.23 -6.20 -14.60
C THR A 38 16.75 -5.72 -13.22
N PRO A 39 17.68 -5.28 -12.35
CA PRO A 39 17.35 -4.83 -10.99
C PRO A 39 16.28 -3.72 -10.94
N THR A 40 16.34 -2.79 -11.90
CA THR A 40 15.57 -1.53 -11.90
C THR A 40 14.77 -1.29 -13.19
N GLY A 41 14.79 -2.20 -14.16
CA GLY A 41 14.16 -2.03 -15.47
C GLY A 41 14.00 -3.31 -16.29
N PRO A 42 13.43 -3.22 -17.51
CA PRO A 42 12.73 -2.06 -18.04
C PRO A 42 11.33 -1.89 -17.41
N VAL A 43 10.94 -0.65 -17.15
CA VAL A 43 9.58 -0.34 -16.68
C VAL A 43 8.60 -0.50 -17.84
N PRO A 44 7.44 -1.17 -17.66
CA PRO A 44 6.46 -1.35 -18.72
C PRO A 44 5.62 -0.08 -18.95
N ILE A 45 6.27 0.99 -19.46
CA ILE A 45 5.69 2.35 -19.58
C ILE A 45 4.48 2.43 -20.51
N ASP A 46 4.43 1.54 -21.50
CA ASP A 46 3.33 1.47 -22.48
C ASP A 46 2.21 0.52 -22.05
N SER A 47 2.30 -0.03 -20.83
CA SER A 47 1.29 -0.94 -20.32
C SER A 47 -0.09 -0.29 -20.26
N PHE A 48 -1.10 -1.10 -20.53
CA PHE A 48 -2.50 -0.75 -20.30
C PHE A 48 -2.79 -0.43 -18.81
N PHE A 49 -2.00 -0.99 -17.89
CA PHE A 49 -2.25 -0.90 -16.45
C PHE A 49 -1.49 0.21 -15.72
N ILE A 50 -0.42 0.75 -16.31
CA ILE A 50 0.42 1.76 -15.67
C ILE A 50 -0.39 3.03 -15.38
N TYR A 51 -0.16 3.64 -14.21
CA TYR A 51 -0.71 4.95 -13.92
C TYR A 51 -0.03 5.99 -14.81
N ARG A 52 -0.85 6.78 -15.50
CA ARG A 52 -0.42 7.74 -16.52
C ARG A 52 -1.10 9.09 -16.28
N PRO A 53 -0.34 10.14 -15.97
CA PRO A 53 -0.93 11.46 -15.74
C PRO A 53 -1.68 12.04 -16.93
N ASP A 54 -1.23 11.70 -18.15
CA ASP A 54 -1.86 12.11 -19.40
C ASP A 54 -3.17 11.34 -19.70
N LYS A 55 -3.51 10.31 -18.91
CA LYS A 55 -4.68 9.43 -19.14
C LYS A 55 -5.54 9.26 -17.89
N ARG A 56 -5.72 10.30 -17.08
CA ARG A 56 -6.50 10.26 -15.83
C ARG A 56 -7.99 9.90 -16.02
N VAL A 57 -8.58 10.10 -17.21
CA VAL A 57 -9.94 9.60 -17.54
C VAL A 57 -10.02 8.07 -17.53
N GLN A 58 -8.90 7.37 -17.73
CA GLN A 58 -8.82 5.91 -17.69
C GLN A 58 -8.74 5.42 -16.24
N VAL A 59 -9.86 5.51 -15.52
CA VAL A 59 -9.96 5.33 -14.06
C VAL A 59 -9.35 4.03 -13.51
N TRP A 60 -9.32 2.96 -14.32
CA TRP A 60 -8.72 1.68 -13.93
C TRP A 60 -7.21 1.78 -13.66
N ARG A 61 -6.52 2.76 -14.26
CA ARG A 61 -5.09 3.04 -14.05
C ARG A 61 -4.77 3.51 -12.63
N PHE A 62 -5.75 4.04 -11.89
CA PHE A 62 -5.59 4.39 -10.48
C PHE A 62 -5.48 3.15 -9.58
N VAL A 63 -5.82 1.97 -10.09
CA VAL A 63 -5.80 0.72 -9.31
C VAL A 63 -4.80 -0.27 -9.89
N PHE A 64 -4.88 -0.57 -11.19
CA PHE A 64 -4.11 -1.67 -11.75
C PHE A 64 -2.61 -1.41 -11.88
N TYR A 65 -2.14 -0.20 -11.64
CA TYR A 65 -0.70 0.08 -11.59
C TYR A 65 0.03 -0.80 -10.55
N MET A 66 -0.68 -1.27 -9.52
CA MET A 66 -0.17 -2.13 -8.45
C MET A 66 0.42 -3.46 -8.96
N VAL A 67 -0.05 -3.97 -10.11
CA VAL A 67 0.41 -5.27 -10.65
C VAL A 67 1.69 -5.17 -11.48
N LEU A 68 2.13 -3.94 -11.80
CA LEU A 68 3.34 -3.68 -12.56
C LEU A 68 4.49 -3.36 -11.61
N HIS A 69 5.71 -3.73 -11.96
CA HIS A 69 6.89 -3.40 -11.16
C HIS A 69 8.03 -2.94 -12.08
N ALA A 70 8.90 -2.07 -11.55
CA ALA A 70 9.98 -1.46 -12.32
C ALA A 70 11.13 -2.44 -12.62
N GLY A 71 11.42 -3.36 -11.69
CA GLY A 71 12.48 -4.35 -11.81
C GLY A 71 12.37 -5.39 -10.68
N TRP A 72 13.26 -6.39 -10.68
CA TRP A 72 13.13 -7.51 -9.75
C TRP A 72 13.41 -7.12 -8.30
N ILE A 73 14.26 -6.11 -8.05
CA ILE A 73 14.49 -5.59 -6.68
C ILE A 73 13.22 -4.95 -6.15
N HIS A 74 12.58 -4.10 -6.95
CA HIS A 74 11.34 -3.42 -6.57
C HIS A 74 10.22 -4.42 -6.28
N LEU A 75 10.06 -5.45 -7.12
CA LEU A 75 9.12 -6.54 -6.85
C LEU A 75 9.47 -7.28 -5.55
N LEU A 76 10.71 -7.74 -5.41
CA LEU A 76 11.15 -8.53 -4.26
C LEU A 76 10.86 -7.83 -2.93
N PHE A 77 11.18 -6.53 -2.82
CA PHE A 77 10.87 -5.76 -1.61
C PHE A 77 9.38 -5.67 -1.34
N ASN A 78 8.56 -5.37 -2.36
CA ASN A 78 7.09 -5.35 -2.20
C ASN A 78 6.57 -6.69 -1.70
N LEU A 79 6.94 -7.80 -2.34
CA LEU A 79 6.48 -9.14 -1.95
C LEU A 79 6.94 -9.52 -0.54
N LEU A 80 8.21 -9.25 -0.20
CA LEU A 80 8.75 -9.55 1.12
C LEU A 80 8.00 -8.78 2.21
N VAL A 81 7.88 -7.47 2.07
CA VAL A 81 7.19 -6.65 3.08
C VAL A 81 5.72 -7.03 3.13
N GLN A 82 5.02 -7.11 2.00
CA GLN A 82 3.63 -7.53 1.90
C GLN A 82 3.35 -8.86 2.60
N MET A 83 4.17 -9.87 2.37
CA MET A 83 4.01 -11.18 3.00
C MET A 83 4.30 -11.14 4.50
N LEU A 84 5.40 -10.49 4.90
CA LEU A 84 5.82 -10.40 6.30
C LEU A 84 4.83 -9.59 7.15
N VAL A 85 4.28 -8.51 6.62
CA VAL A 85 3.42 -7.59 7.38
C VAL A 85 1.94 -7.82 7.13
N GLY A 86 1.57 -8.27 5.93
CA GLY A 86 0.18 -8.52 5.53
C GLY A 86 -0.38 -9.81 6.09
N LEU A 87 0.35 -10.94 6.00
CA LEU A 87 -0.16 -12.23 6.49
C LEU A 87 -0.53 -12.20 7.97
N PRO A 88 0.28 -11.63 8.89
CA PRO A 88 -0.11 -11.54 10.29
C PRO A 88 -1.38 -10.72 10.53
N LEU A 89 -1.56 -9.62 9.79
CA LEU A 89 -2.78 -8.82 9.86
C LEU A 89 -3.97 -9.62 9.32
N GLU A 90 -3.80 -10.36 8.23
CA GLU A 90 -4.86 -11.13 7.60
C GLU A 90 -5.31 -12.30 8.47
N MET A 91 -4.38 -13.01 9.11
CA MET A 91 -4.70 -14.10 10.04
C MET A 91 -5.51 -13.64 11.26
N VAL A 92 -5.43 -12.37 11.64
CA VAL A 92 -6.18 -11.82 12.79
C VAL A 92 -7.49 -11.17 12.35
N HIS A 93 -7.43 -10.33 11.32
CA HIS A 93 -8.56 -9.49 10.91
C HIS A 93 -9.40 -10.12 9.79
N GLY A 94 -8.81 -11.00 8.98
CA GLY A 94 -9.45 -11.68 7.85
C GLY A 94 -9.25 -10.97 6.52
N SER A 95 -9.34 -11.75 5.43
CA SER A 95 -9.02 -11.34 4.06
C SER A 95 -9.76 -10.10 3.59
N LEU A 96 -11.05 -9.97 3.87
CA LEU A 96 -11.85 -8.84 3.40
C LEU A 96 -11.34 -7.51 3.98
N ARG A 97 -11.06 -7.46 5.29
CA ARG A 97 -10.62 -6.23 5.97
C ARG A 97 -9.22 -5.82 5.49
N ILE A 98 -8.32 -6.79 5.33
CA ILE A 98 -6.97 -6.52 4.82
C ILE A 98 -6.99 -6.14 3.35
N GLY A 99 -7.84 -6.77 2.55
CA GLY A 99 -8.10 -6.37 1.17
C GLY A 99 -8.59 -4.93 1.06
N THR A 100 -9.54 -4.52 1.91
CA THR A 100 -10.02 -3.13 1.94
C THR A 100 -8.91 -2.13 2.27
N VAL A 101 -8.10 -2.41 3.29
CA VAL A 101 -6.94 -1.57 3.67
C VAL A 101 -5.95 -1.45 2.52
N TYR A 102 -5.58 -2.58 1.91
CA TYR A 102 -4.60 -2.61 0.82
C TYR A 102 -5.10 -1.85 -0.41
N MET A 103 -6.34 -2.12 -0.85
CA MET A 103 -6.92 -1.48 -2.03
C MET A 103 -7.15 0.02 -1.82
N ALA A 104 -7.51 0.44 -0.60
CA ALA A 104 -7.58 1.85 -0.25
C ALA A 104 -6.20 2.53 -0.31
N GLY A 105 -5.15 1.82 0.11
CA GLY A 105 -3.76 2.26 -0.04
C GLY A 105 -3.34 2.49 -1.48
N VAL A 106 -3.61 1.51 -2.35
CA VAL A 106 -3.35 1.61 -3.79
C VAL A 106 -4.08 2.80 -4.41
N LEU A 107 -5.38 2.94 -4.13
CA LEU A 107 -6.18 4.05 -4.66
C LEU A 107 -5.70 5.40 -4.13
N ALA A 108 -5.40 5.51 -2.84
CA ALA A 108 -4.87 6.73 -2.25
C ALA A 108 -3.46 7.05 -2.77
N GLY A 109 -2.66 6.04 -3.11
CA GLY A 109 -1.34 6.19 -3.70
C GLY A 109 -1.39 6.93 -5.03
N SER A 110 -2.24 6.45 -5.94
CA SER A 110 -2.44 7.07 -7.27
C SER A 110 -3.18 8.41 -7.20
N LEU A 111 -4.23 8.53 -6.37
CA LEU A 111 -4.92 9.80 -6.14
C LEU A 111 -3.99 10.85 -5.53
N GLY A 112 -3.17 10.48 -4.54
CA GLY A 112 -2.19 11.37 -3.93
C GLY A 112 -1.16 11.86 -4.93
N THR A 113 -0.56 10.94 -5.69
CA THR A 113 0.40 11.27 -6.75
C THR A 113 -0.22 12.21 -7.78
N SER A 114 -1.46 11.95 -8.20
CA SER A 114 -2.16 12.81 -9.17
C SER A 114 -2.32 14.27 -8.74
N VAL A 115 -2.27 14.54 -7.43
CA VAL A 115 -2.43 15.86 -6.83
C VAL A 115 -1.08 16.52 -6.55
N PHE A 116 -0.13 15.77 -5.98
CA PHE A 116 1.12 16.33 -5.45
C PHE A 116 2.36 16.06 -6.31
N ASP A 117 2.26 15.17 -7.29
CA ASP A 117 3.36 14.75 -8.18
C ASP A 117 2.81 14.49 -9.60
N MET A 118 2.20 15.55 -10.15
CA MET A 118 1.27 15.50 -11.29
C MET A 118 1.86 14.93 -12.58
N ASP A 119 3.17 14.87 -12.75
CA ASP A 119 3.82 14.40 -13.99
C ASP A 119 4.41 12.99 -13.87
N VAL A 120 4.23 12.32 -12.72
CA VAL A 120 4.87 11.03 -12.44
C VAL A 120 3.98 9.84 -12.79
N TYR A 121 4.59 8.89 -13.49
CA TYR A 121 4.01 7.58 -13.75
C TYR A 121 4.15 6.69 -12.51
N LEU A 122 3.16 5.86 -12.23
CA LEU A 122 3.26 4.88 -11.13
C LEU A 122 3.23 3.46 -11.64
N VAL A 123 4.11 2.65 -11.06
CA VAL A 123 4.07 1.20 -11.04
C VAL A 123 4.36 0.75 -9.61
N GLY A 124 3.82 -0.39 -9.22
CA GLY A 124 4.19 -1.07 -7.98
C GLY A 124 3.05 -1.15 -6.97
N ALA A 125 3.07 -2.23 -6.21
CA ALA A 125 2.16 -2.53 -5.11
C ALA A 125 2.32 -1.63 -3.88
N SER A 126 3.32 -0.75 -3.88
CA SER A 126 3.83 -0.10 -2.67
C SER A 126 2.79 0.78 -1.95
N GLY A 127 1.86 1.42 -2.67
CA GLY A 127 0.74 2.13 -2.03
C GLY A 127 -0.08 1.23 -1.09
N GLY A 128 -0.32 -0.02 -1.51
CA GLY A 128 -0.97 -1.04 -0.68
C GLY A 128 -0.06 -1.57 0.43
N VAL A 129 1.23 -1.79 0.14
CA VAL A 129 2.21 -2.24 1.15
C VAL A 129 2.37 -1.24 2.29
N TYR A 130 2.49 0.05 1.99
CA TYR A 130 2.54 1.11 2.99
C TYR A 130 1.24 1.25 3.76
N ALA A 131 0.09 0.97 3.12
CA ALA A 131 -1.17 0.88 3.84
C ALA A 131 -1.18 -0.27 4.85
N LEU A 132 -0.62 -1.44 4.50
CA LEU A 132 -0.47 -2.56 5.44
C LEU A 132 0.48 -2.21 6.58
N LEU A 133 1.62 -1.57 6.30
CA LEU A 133 2.55 -1.09 7.33
C LEU A 133 1.85 -0.14 8.31
N ALA A 134 1.13 0.87 7.81
CA ALA A 134 0.39 1.81 8.64
C ALA A 134 -0.82 1.17 9.36
N ALA A 135 -1.40 0.11 8.80
CA ALA A 135 -2.45 -0.64 9.46
C ALA A 135 -1.96 -1.39 10.71
N HIS A 136 -0.66 -1.69 10.84
CA HIS A 136 -0.10 -2.16 12.13
C HIS A 136 -0.19 -1.07 13.20
N LEU A 137 0.02 0.20 12.84
CA LEU A 137 -0.18 1.31 13.78
C LEU A 137 -1.65 1.42 14.19
N ALA A 138 -2.58 1.40 13.23
CA ALA A 138 -4.01 1.38 13.52
C ALA A 138 -4.39 0.21 14.45
N ASN A 139 -3.88 -0.98 14.16
CA ASN A 139 -4.12 -2.17 14.96
C ASN A 139 -3.58 -2.05 16.39
N VAL A 140 -2.39 -1.47 16.57
CA VAL A 140 -1.83 -1.20 17.90
C VAL A 140 -2.64 -0.15 18.63
N LEU A 141 -3.12 0.90 17.97
CA LEU A 141 -4.00 1.91 18.58
C LEU A 141 -5.32 1.30 19.07
N LEU A 142 -5.91 0.38 18.30
CA LEU A 142 -7.16 -0.30 18.67
C LEU A 142 -6.97 -1.38 19.74
N ASN A 143 -5.85 -2.09 19.73
CA ASN A 143 -5.67 -3.32 20.52
C ASN A 143 -4.41 -3.30 21.41
N TYR A 144 -3.96 -2.11 21.84
CA TYR A 144 -2.72 -1.95 22.60
C TYR A 144 -2.69 -2.81 23.87
N ASN A 145 -3.78 -2.79 24.63
CA ASN A 145 -3.85 -3.45 25.94
C ASN A 145 -3.83 -4.99 25.82
N GLN A 146 -4.15 -5.53 24.65
CA GLN A 146 -4.19 -6.97 24.37
C GLN A 146 -2.92 -7.47 23.67
N MET A 147 -2.04 -6.57 23.21
CA MET A 147 -0.79 -6.93 22.54
C MET A 147 0.38 -6.98 23.52
N GLN A 148 1.02 -8.14 23.61
CA GLN A 148 2.37 -8.20 24.16
C GLN A 148 3.36 -7.65 23.14
N PHE A 149 4.23 -6.74 23.59
CA PHE A 149 5.28 -6.11 22.76
C PHE A 149 4.77 -5.27 21.58
N GLY A 150 3.61 -4.61 21.71
CA GLY A 150 3.07 -3.70 20.67
C GLY A 150 4.09 -2.65 20.20
N LEU A 151 4.88 -2.07 21.13
CA LEU A 151 5.93 -1.11 20.79
C LEU A 151 7.06 -1.72 19.93
N VAL A 152 7.51 -2.94 20.23
CA VAL A 152 8.57 -3.62 19.45
C VAL A 152 8.08 -3.87 18.03
N ARG A 153 6.81 -4.27 17.87
CA ARG A 153 6.18 -4.43 16.56
C ARG A 153 6.18 -3.13 15.77
N LEU A 154 5.84 -2.00 16.42
CA LEU A 154 5.88 -0.69 15.78
C LEU A 154 7.30 -0.27 15.37
N ILE A 155 8.30 -0.53 16.22
CA ILE A 155 9.71 -0.26 15.89
C ILE A 155 10.13 -1.06 14.66
N GLY A 156 9.81 -2.36 14.60
CA GLY A 156 10.11 -3.20 13.44
C GLY A 156 9.47 -2.67 12.14
N VAL A 157 8.19 -2.32 12.20
CA VAL A 157 7.46 -1.72 11.06
C VAL A 157 8.09 -0.39 10.64
N PHE A 158 8.46 0.46 11.60
CA PHE A 158 9.08 1.76 11.34
C PHE A 158 10.45 1.64 10.67
N VAL A 159 11.29 0.70 11.13
CA VAL A 159 12.60 0.43 10.52
C VAL A 159 12.45 -0.06 9.08
N ILE A 160 11.53 -1.00 8.83
CA ILE A 160 11.26 -1.51 7.48
C ILE A 160 10.75 -0.38 6.56
N ALA A 161 9.76 0.38 7.02
CA ALA A 161 9.19 1.48 6.25
C ALA A 161 10.24 2.57 5.95
N SER A 162 11.09 2.91 6.92
CA SER A 162 12.13 3.93 6.77
C SER A 162 13.24 3.50 5.81
N ALA A 163 13.63 2.22 5.84
CA ALA A 163 14.60 1.68 4.89
C ALA A 163 14.07 1.72 3.45
N ASP A 164 12.79 1.36 3.26
CA ASP A 164 12.15 1.37 1.94
C ASP A 164 11.95 2.80 1.40
N VAL A 165 11.50 3.75 2.24
CA VAL A 165 11.43 5.17 1.85
C VAL A 165 12.82 5.69 1.52
N GLY A 166 13.82 5.38 2.35
CA GLY A 166 15.20 5.79 2.14
C GLY A 166 15.77 5.30 0.82
N PHE A 167 15.48 4.05 0.44
CA PHE A 167 15.85 3.50 -0.85
C PHE A 167 15.14 4.21 -2.01
N ALA A 168 13.82 4.45 -1.92
CA ALA A 168 13.06 5.16 -2.94
C ALA A 168 13.54 6.61 -3.14
N VAL A 169 13.90 7.30 -2.06
CA VAL A 169 14.49 8.65 -2.10
C VAL A 169 15.89 8.59 -2.73
N TYR A 170 16.73 7.65 -2.31
CA TYR A 170 18.07 7.48 -2.86
C TYR A 170 18.01 7.22 -4.38
N ASP A 171 17.17 6.29 -4.83
CA ASP A 171 17.01 5.96 -6.25
C ASP A 171 16.59 7.19 -7.07
N ARG A 172 15.62 7.98 -6.57
CA ARG A 172 15.17 9.21 -7.26
C ARG A 172 16.25 10.28 -7.44
N TYR A 173 17.19 10.41 -6.50
CA TYR A 173 18.22 11.46 -6.54
C TYR A 173 19.59 10.96 -7.01
N SER A 174 19.82 9.65 -7.07
CA SER A 174 21.07 9.03 -7.51
C SER A 174 20.99 8.43 -8.90
N ALA A 175 19.81 8.06 -9.39
CA ALA A 175 19.64 7.57 -10.75
C ALA A 175 19.91 8.70 -11.76
N GLU A 176 20.77 8.41 -12.73
CA GLU A 176 20.86 9.14 -14.00
C GLU A 176 19.44 9.40 -14.56
N PRO A 177 19.20 10.49 -15.32
CA PRO A 177 17.87 11.01 -15.67
C PRO A 177 16.99 10.10 -16.57
N HIS A 178 17.26 8.80 -16.64
CA HIS A 178 16.60 7.82 -17.51
C HIS A 178 15.79 6.76 -16.75
N GLY A 179 15.80 6.78 -15.40
CA GLY A 179 14.90 5.96 -14.57
C GLY A 179 13.53 6.63 -14.41
N ALA A 180 12.43 5.86 -14.52
CA ALA A 180 11.11 6.38 -14.18
C ALA A 180 11.05 6.64 -12.66
N PRO A 181 10.78 7.87 -12.21
CA PRO A 181 10.87 8.21 -10.81
C PRO A 181 9.83 7.45 -9.98
N VAL A 182 10.27 6.87 -8.85
CA VAL A 182 9.37 6.33 -7.83
C VAL A 182 8.75 7.49 -7.06
N SER A 183 7.42 7.56 -7.01
CA SER A 183 6.74 8.61 -6.23
C SER A 183 6.68 8.23 -4.75
N TYR A 184 7.41 8.96 -3.90
CA TYR A 184 7.27 8.85 -2.44
C TYR A 184 5.89 9.33 -1.95
N VAL A 185 5.17 10.13 -2.77
CA VAL A 185 3.80 10.56 -2.46
C VAL A 185 2.89 9.35 -2.38
N ALA A 186 3.02 8.39 -3.29
CA ALA A 186 2.22 7.17 -3.28
C ALA A 186 2.39 6.37 -1.98
N HIS A 187 3.61 6.32 -1.43
CA HIS A 187 3.90 5.66 -0.16
C HIS A 187 3.25 6.41 1.01
N LEU A 188 3.37 7.73 1.04
CA LEU A 188 2.82 8.57 2.09
C LEU A 188 1.29 8.53 2.14
N THR A 189 0.62 8.71 0.99
CA THR A 189 -0.84 8.69 0.92
C THR A 189 -1.40 7.28 1.08
N GLY A 190 -0.67 6.25 0.63
CA GLY A 190 -0.96 4.86 0.95
C GLY A 190 -0.91 4.60 2.46
N ALA A 191 0.13 5.05 3.16
CA ALA A 191 0.22 4.95 4.61
C ALA A 191 -0.91 5.70 5.34
N LEU A 192 -1.26 6.91 4.90
CA LEU A 192 -2.37 7.68 5.46
C LEU A 192 -3.71 6.93 5.31
N ALA A 193 -3.96 6.35 4.12
CA ALA A 193 -5.13 5.51 3.89
C ALA A 193 -5.12 4.25 4.75
N GLY A 194 -3.97 3.59 4.90
CA GLY A 194 -3.83 2.42 5.74
C GLY A 194 -4.10 2.68 7.22
N LEU A 195 -3.63 3.81 7.75
CA LEU A 195 -3.93 4.23 9.12
C LEU A 195 -5.42 4.52 9.29
N THR A 196 -5.99 5.35 8.42
CA THR A 196 -7.39 5.78 8.53
C THR A 196 -8.36 4.63 8.29
N ILE A 197 -8.26 3.91 7.18
CA ILE A 197 -9.09 2.74 6.90
C ILE A 197 -8.83 1.64 7.92
N GLY A 198 -7.59 1.45 8.38
CA GLY A 198 -7.26 0.51 9.44
C GLY A 198 -8.06 0.78 10.73
N LEU A 199 -8.16 2.04 11.15
CA LEU A 199 -8.97 2.42 12.32
C LEU A 199 -10.47 2.16 12.12
N LEU A 200 -10.96 2.21 10.88
CA LEU A 200 -12.36 1.97 10.54
C LEU A 200 -12.71 0.48 10.45
N VAL A 201 -11.82 -0.32 9.84
CA VAL A 201 -12.16 -1.68 9.40
C VAL A 201 -11.37 -2.77 10.11
N LEU A 202 -10.38 -2.50 10.96
CA LEU A 202 -9.75 -3.56 11.75
C LEU A 202 -10.65 -3.98 12.92
N LYS A 203 -10.39 -5.18 13.45
CA LYS A 203 -11.12 -5.68 14.61
C LYS A 203 -10.64 -4.92 15.84
N ASN A 204 -11.59 -4.41 16.61
CA ASN A 204 -11.37 -3.80 17.91
C ASN A 204 -11.94 -4.74 18.98
N PHE A 205 -11.09 -5.17 19.92
CA PHE A 205 -11.45 -6.17 20.93
C PHE A 205 -11.95 -5.56 22.25
N GLU A 206 -11.72 -4.28 22.52
CA GLU A 206 -12.23 -3.56 23.70
C GLU A 206 -12.82 -2.23 23.26
N GLN A 207 -14.12 -2.18 22.91
CA GLN A 207 -14.73 -0.92 22.48
C GLN A 207 -14.71 0.15 23.58
N LYS A 208 -13.87 1.17 23.44
CA LYS A 208 -13.77 2.35 24.34
C LYS A 208 -14.29 3.61 23.66
N LEU A 209 -14.74 4.57 24.46
CA LEU A 209 -15.28 5.85 23.97
C LEU A 209 -14.26 6.64 23.12
N HIS A 210 -12.98 6.67 23.52
CA HIS A 210 -11.94 7.37 22.76
C HIS A 210 -11.72 6.74 21.37
N GLU A 211 -11.96 5.43 21.23
CA GLU A 211 -11.85 4.74 19.94
C GLU A 211 -13.01 5.10 19.00
N GLN A 212 -14.19 5.42 19.55
CA GLN A 212 -15.29 5.96 18.75
C GLN A 212 -14.96 7.34 18.18
N LEU A 213 -14.27 8.20 18.95
CA LEU A 213 -13.78 9.49 18.44
C LEU A 213 -12.74 9.29 17.33
N LEU A 214 -11.75 8.42 17.56
CA LEU A 214 -10.73 8.08 16.55
C LEU A 214 -11.36 7.55 15.26
N TRP A 215 -12.42 6.75 15.37
CA TRP A 215 -13.18 6.24 14.23
C TRP A 215 -13.79 7.38 13.40
N TRP A 216 -14.49 8.33 14.03
CA TRP A 216 -15.09 9.46 13.31
C TRP A 216 -14.04 10.39 12.68
N VAL A 217 -12.94 10.64 13.39
CA VAL A 217 -11.82 11.42 12.86
C VAL A 217 -11.22 10.71 11.64
N ALA A 218 -10.95 9.40 11.74
CA ALA A 218 -10.41 8.62 10.63
C ALA A 218 -11.34 8.62 9.40
N LEU A 219 -12.65 8.47 9.61
CA LEU A 219 -13.65 8.55 8.55
C LEU A 219 -13.64 9.94 7.88
N GLY A 220 -13.65 11.00 8.69
CA GLY A 220 -13.65 12.38 8.20
C GLY A 220 -12.41 12.70 7.37
N VAL A 221 -11.22 12.33 7.86
CA VAL A 221 -9.95 12.53 7.15
C VAL A 221 -9.93 11.75 5.84
N TYR A 222 -10.23 10.46 5.86
CA TYR A 222 -10.21 9.63 4.65
C TYR A 222 -11.21 10.14 3.59
N ALA A 223 -12.44 10.47 4.01
CA ALA A 223 -13.47 10.98 3.12
C ALA A 223 -13.09 12.34 2.52
N ALA A 224 -12.56 13.26 3.34
CA ALA A 224 -12.14 14.58 2.87
C ALA A 224 -10.98 14.49 1.87
N CYS A 225 -9.93 13.72 2.17
CA CYS A 225 -8.79 13.54 1.27
C CYS A 225 -9.20 12.86 -0.05
N THR A 226 -10.01 11.80 0.02
CA THR A 226 -10.47 11.09 -1.17
C THR A 226 -11.36 11.97 -2.03
N LEU A 227 -12.33 12.66 -1.42
CA LEU A 227 -13.22 13.57 -2.14
C LEU A 227 -12.43 14.70 -2.81
N PHE A 228 -11.51 15.33 -2.08
CA PHE A 228 -10.65 16.37 -2.64
C PHE A 228 -9.86 15.86 -3.86
N ALA A 229 -9.19 14.70 -3.74
CA ALA A 229 -8.40 14.16 -4.84
C ALA A 229 -9.26 13.75 -6.05
N VAL A 230 -10.45 13.20 -5.81
CA VAL A 230 -11.40 12.87 -6.90
C VAL A 230 -11.85 14.15 -7.61
N LEU A 231 -12.27 15.18 -6.87
CA LEU A 231 -12.67 16.46 -7.45
C LEU A 231 -11.49 17.13 -8.19
N PHE A 232 -10.28 17.03 -7.66
CA PHE A 232 -9.07 17.52 -8.32
C PHE A 232 -8.91 16.87 -9.70
N ASN A 233 -9.03 15.54 -9.81
CA ASN A 233 -8.92 14.83 -11.08
C ASN A 233 -10.08 15.12 -12.05
N ILE A 234 -11.26 15.48 -11.55
CA ILE A 234 -12.41 15.86 -12.40
C ILE A 234 -12.23 17.28 -12.98
N PHE A 235 -11.75 18.23 -12.18
CA PHE A 235 -11.72 19.64 -12.54
C PHE A 235 -10.36 20.15 -13.05
N ASN A 236 -9.26 19.49 -12.73
CA ASN A 236 -7.91 19.85 -13.18
C ASN A 236 -7.41 18.81 -14.18
N TYR A 237 -8.09 18.71 -15.33
CA TYR A 237 -7.70 17.80 -16.43
C TYR A 237 -6.66 18.44 -17.36
#